data_AF-A0A841UQ45-F1
#
_entry.id   AF-A0A841UQ45-F1
#
_cell.length_a   1.000
_cell.length_b   1.000
_cell.length_c   1.000
_cell.angle_alpha   90.00
_cell.angle_beta   90.00
_cell.angle_gamma   90.00
#
_symmetry.space_group_name_H-M   'P 1'
#
loop_
_entity.id
_entity.type
_entity.pdbx_description
1 polymer ?
#
loop_
_entity_poly.entity_id
_entity_poly.type
_entity_poly.pdbx_seq_one_letter_code
_entity_poly.pdbx_strand_id
1 'polypeptide(L)'
;MRIEIEGCDAIKVAQDILEMEGVQGSYEVISEVQKEGTLATIATIIGIISGTIAIAEKFYQLKQKIDSPETPKIERVLIVSKNGDRLMLKDATLEQLQKLLEQEKS
;
A
#
# COMPACT_ATOMS: atom_id res chain seq x y z
N MET A 1 -8.35 -4.28 6.21
CA MET A 1 -7.57 -4.34 4.95
C MET A 1 -6.11 -4.70 5.25
N ARG A 2 -5.44 -5.40 4.32
CA ARG A 2 -4.00 -5.65 4.36
C ARG A 2 -3.34 -5.10 3.10
N ILE A 3 -2.12 -4.59 3.21
CA ILE A 3 -1.30 -4.14 2.08
C ILE A 3 0.02 -4.88 2.16
N GLU A 4 0.42 -5.54 1.08
CA GLU A 4 1.69 -6.25 0.96
C GLU A 4 2.62 -5.43 0.07
N ILE A 5 3.80 -5.12 0.58
CA ILE A 5 4.78 -4.27 -0.08
C ILE A 5 6.08 -5.07 -0.22
N GLU A 6 6.64 -5.10 -1.41
CA GLU A 6 7.91 -5.75 -1.69
C GLU A 6 8.85 -4.76 -2.37
N GLY A 7 10.09 -4.68 -1.89
CA GLY A 7 11.14 -3.86 -2.45
C GLY A 7 12.10 -3.29 -1.41
N CYS A 8 13.15 -2.61 -1.88
CA CYS A 8 14.16 -2.00 -1.03
C CYS A 8 13.63 -0.88 -0.13
N ASP A 9 12.62 -0.13 -0.60
CA ASP A 9 12.00 0.96 0.16
C ASP A 9 10.66 0.53 0.79
N ALA A 10 10.40 -0.77 0.92
CA ALA A 10 9.11 -1.28 1.41
C ALA A 10 8.74 -0.76 2.81
N ILE A 11 9.73 -0.63 3.70
CA ILE A 11 9.53 -0.05 5.04
C ILE A 11 9.10 1.42 4.93
N LYS A 12 9.75 2.21 4.06
CA LYS A 12 9.44 3.62 3.88
C LYS A 12 8.03 3.80 3.31
N VAL A 13 7.64 2.99 2.33
CA VAL A 13 6.27 2.99 1.79
C VAL A 13 5.24 2.60 2.84
N ALA A 14 5.55 1.61 3.70
CA ALA A 14 4.66 1.23 4.79
C ALA A 14 4.45 2.38 5.79
N GLN A 15 5.52 3.11 6.12
CA GLN A 15 5.44 4.31 6.97
C GLN A 15 4.61 5.41 6.31
N ASP A 16 4.87 5.72 5.04
CA ASP A 16 4.13 6.75 4.30
C ASP A 16 2.61 6.46 4.25
N ILE A 17 2.22 5.18 4.18
CA ILE A 17 0.80 4.76 4.27
C ILE A 17 0.23 5.02 5.67
N LEU A 18 0.97 4.69 6.72
CA LEU A 18 0.51 4.87 8.11
C LEU A 18 0.48 6.35 8.54
N GLU A 19 1.25 7.20 7.87
CA GLU A 19 1.23 8.66 8.04
C GLU A 19 0.07 9.33 7.27
N MET A 20 -0.66 8.60 6.41
CA MET A 20 -1.82 9.15 5.72
C MET A 20 -2.93 9.52 6.70
N GLU A 21 -3.37 10.77 6.65
CA GLU A 21 -4.53 11.22 7.42
C GLU A 21 -5.76 10.34 7.11
N GLY A 22 -6.36 9.79 8.16
CA GLY A 22 -7.52 8.90 8.02
C GLY A 22 -7.18 7.40 7.88
N VAL A 23 -5.91 7.04 8.00
CA VAL A 23 -5.43 5.66 8.15
C VAL A 23 -4.99 5.44 9.59
N GLN A 24 -5.35 4.29 10.15
CA GLN A 24 -4.77 3.78 11.39
C GLN A 24 -4.30 2.34 11.17
N GLY A 25 -3.16 1.97 11.73
CA GLY A 25 -2.66 0.62 11.53
C GLY A 25 -1.26 0.39 12.07
N SER A 26 -0.69 -0.73 11.67
CA SER A 26 0.69 -1.12 11.95
C SER A 26 1.24 -1.90 10.75
N TYR A 27 2.56 -2.10 10.73
CA TYR A 27 3.20 -2.97 9.76
C TYR A 27 4.07 -4.02 10.46
N GLU A 28 4.32 -5.11 9.75
CA GLU A 28 5.21 -6.19 10.14
C GLU A 28 6.18 -6.50 8.99
N VAL A 29 7.46 -6.73 9.34
CA VAL A 29 8.47 -7.19 8.39
C VAL A 29 8.37 -8.72 8.30
N ILE A 30 7.94 -9.24 7.15
CA ILE A 30 7.76 -10.69 6.93
C ILE A 30 9.09 -11.35 6.60
N SER A 31 9.88 -10.72 5.72
CA SER A 31 11.19 -11.21 5.30
C SER A 31 12.08 -10.06 4.87
N GLU A 32 13.37 -10.23 5.10
CA GLU A 32 14.40 -9.31 4.67
C GLU A 32 15.56 -10.12 4.09
N VAL A 33 15.95 -9.78 2.86
CA VAL A 33 17.06 -10.43 2.15
C VAL A 33 18.14 -9.40 1.93
N GLN A 34 19.31 -9.64 2.55
CA GLN A 34 20.50 -8.83 2.34
C GLN A 34 21.29 -9.38 1.14
N LYS A 35 20.94 -8.94 -0.06
CA LYS A 35 21.79 -9.05 -1.26
C LYS A 35 22.26 -7.62 -1.62
N GLU A 36 22.95 -7.40 -2.75
CA GLU A 36 23.25 -6.02 -3.19
C GLU A 36 21.94 -5.21 -3.29
N GLY A 37 21.67 -4.38 -2.28
CA GLY A 37 20.33 -3.84 -1.99
C GLY A 37 19.54 -4.73 -1.01
N THR A 38 19.21 -4.21 0.16
CA THR A 38 18.34 -4.90 1.12
C THR A 38 16.91 -4.92 0.60
N LEU A 39 16.37 -6.08 0.26
CA LEU A 39 14.97 -6.26 -0.15
C LEU A 39 14.13 -6.66 1.06
N ALA A 40 13.01 -5.97 1.28
CA ALA A 40 12.06 -6.27 2.34
C ALA A 40 10.68 -6.62 1.79
N THR A 41 10.02 -7.58 2.45
CA THR A 41 8.59 -7.86 2.27
C THR A 41 7.87 -7.44 3.55
N ILE A 42 6.96 -6.48 3.41
CA ILE A 42 6.21 -5.87 4.50
C ILE A 42 4.72 -6.17 4.33
N ALA A 43 4.04 -6.47 5.43
CA ALA A 43 2.58 -6.39 5.48
C ALA A 43 2.13 -5.25 6.38
N THR A 44 1.32 -4.35 5.84
CA THR A 44 0.63 -3.32 6.60
C THR A 44 -0.81 -3.78 6.83
N ILE A 45 -1.27 -3.72 8.08
CA ILE A 45 -2.68 -3.91 8.43
C ILE A 45 -3.24 -2.53 8.71
N ILE A 46 -4.25 -2.13 7.95
CA ILE A 46 -4.86 -0.80 8.08
C ILE A 46 -6.36 -0.88 8.29
N GLY A 47 -6.85 0.03 9.14
CA GLY A 47 -8.22 0.46 9.26
C GLY A 47 -8.39 1.87 8.69
N ILE A 48 -9.52 2.12 8.05
CA ILE A 48 -9.87 3.41 7.47
C ILE A 48 -10.84 4.10 8.41
N ILE A 49 -10.44 5.26 8.93
CA ILE A 49 -11.24 6.04 9.89
C ILE A 49 -11.89 7.28 9.26
N SER A 50 -11.62 7.55 7.98
CA SER A 50 -12.13 8.71 7.24
C SER A 50 -12.86 8.34 5.94
N GLY A 51 -13.19 9.34 5.11
CA GLY A 51 -13.83 9.14 3.81
C GLY A 51 -12.97 8.31 2.84
N THR A 52 -13.59 7.37 2.13
CA THR A 52 -12.92 6.44 1.19
C THR A 52 -12.34 7.15 -0.02
N ILE A 53 -12.94 8.26 -0.45
CA ILE A 53 -12.48 9.08 -1.57
C ILE A 53 -11.09 9.67 -1.28
N ALA A 54 -10.90 10.33 -0.13
CA ALA A 54 -9.64 10.96 0.24
C ALA A 54 -8.50 9.92 0.34
N ILE A 55 -8.79 8.74 0.90
CA ILE A 55 -7.80 7.66 0.98
C ILE A 55 -7.48 7.09 -0.40
N ALA A 56 -8.47 6.93 -1.28
CA ALA A 56 -8.24 6.48 -2.65
C ALA A 56 -7.32 7.44 -3.42
N GLU A 57 -7.50 8.75 -3.25
CA GLU A 57 -6.64 9.76 -3.85
C GLU A 57 -5.20 9.66 -3.33
N LYS A 58 -5.01 9.42 -2.03
CA LYS A 58 -3.67 9.22 -1.46
C LYS A 58 -2.99 7.96 -1.99
N PHE A 59 -3.72 6.86 -2.15
CA PHE A 59 -3.19 5.66 -2.81
C PHE A 59 -2.85 5.92 -4.28
N TYR A 60 -3.68 6.68 -4.99
CA TYR A 60 -3.42 7.05 -6.37
C TYR A 60 -2.18 7.98 -6.50
N GLN A 61 -1.95 8.87 -5.54
CA GLN A 61 -0.71 9.65 -5.46
C GLN A 61 0.51 8.77 -5.12
N LEU A 62 0.35 7.81 -4.20
CA LEU A 62 1.40 6.85 -3.88
C LEU A 62 1.78 6.03 -5.12
N LYS A 63 0.80 5.56 -5.89
CA LYS A 63 1.00 4.90 -7.19
C LYS A 63 1.91 5.73 -8.10
N GLN A 64 1.63 7.02 -8.26
CA GLN A 64 2.44 7.90 -9.10
C GLN A 64 3.89 8.06 -8.59
N LYS A 65 4.08 8.06 -7.27
CA LYS A 65 5.42 8.12 -6.67
C LYS A 65 6.22 6.85 -6.91
N ILE A 66 5.60 5.68 -6.71
CA ILE A 66 6.29 4.38 -6.87
C ILE A 66 6.54 4.03 -8.35
N ASP A 67 5.73 4.54 -9.27
CA ASP A 67 5.91 4.35 -10.73
C ASP A 67 6.97 5.29 -11.32
N SER A 68 7.57 6.20 -10.53
CA SER A 68 8.60 7.12 -11.01
C SER A 68 9.91 6.39 -11.36
N PRO A 69 10.54 6.68 -12.52
CA PRO A 69 11.80 6.04 -12.93
C PRO A 69 12.98 6.34 -11.99
N GLU A 70 12.87 7.37 -11.14
CA GLU A 70 13.84 7.66 -10.09
C GLU A 70 13.71 6.75 -8.86
N THR A 71 12.69 5.88 -8.83
CA THR A 71 12.31 5.06 -7.67
C THR A 71 12.27 3.56 -8.00
N PRO A 72 13.36 2.92 -8.51
CA PRO A 72 13.39 1.48 -8.81
C PRO A 72 13.45 0.58 -7.56
N LYS A 73 12.75 0.95 -6.48
CA LYS A 73 12.92 0.36 -5.14
C LYS A 73 11.67 -0.29 -4.58
N ILE A 74 10.58 -0.29 -5.34
CA ILE A 74 9.35 -0.99 -5.00
C ILE A 74 9.01 -1.92 -6.16
N GLU A 75 9.02 -3.21 -5.88
CA GLU A 75 8.74 -4.26 -6.84
C GLU A 75 7.24 -4.58 -6.91
N ARG A 76 6.55 -4.50 -5.76
CA ARG A 76 5.11 -4.79 -5.67
C ARG A 76 4.45 -4.02 -4.53
N VAL A 77 3.23 -3.52 -4.79
CA VAL A 77 2.28 -3.12 -3.75
C VAL A 77 0.93 -3.76 -4.05
N LEU A 78 0.49 -4.69 -3.21
CA LEU A 78 -0.74 -5.44 -3.35
C LEU A 78 -1.70 -5.09 -2.21
N ILE A 79 -2.86 -4.53 -2.54
CA ILE A 79 -3.92 -4.26 -1.57
C ILE A 79 -4.86 -5.46 -1.54
N VAL A 80 -5.10 -5.98 -0.34
CA VAL A 80 -5.96 -7.13 -0.07
C VAL A 80 -7.12 -6.68 0.82
N SER A 81 -8.34 -6.75 0.30
CA SER A 81 -9.54 -6.43 1.08
C SER A 81 -9.82 -7.51 2.14
N LYS A 82 -10.67 -7.21 3.11
CA LYS A 82 -11.11 -8.19 4.12
C LYS A 82 -11.83 -9.40 3.51
N ASN A 83 -12.40 -9.24 2.31
CA ASN A 83 -13.08 -10.31 1.58
C ASN A 83 -12.11 -11.14 0.72
N GLY A 84 -10.82 -10.76 0.67
CA GLY A 84 -9.81 -11.43 -0.13
C GLY A 84 -9.66 -10.90 -1.56
N ASP A 85 -10.41 -9.86 -1.95
CA ASP A 85 -10.20 -9.19 -3.25
C ASP A 85 -8.81 -8.56 -3.27
N ARG A 86 -8.13 -8.67 -4.42
CA ARG A 86 -6.74 -8.26 -4.59
C ARG A 86 -6.62 -7.21 -5.68
N LEU A 87 -5.91 -6.13 -5.38
CA LEU A 87 -5.66 -5.04 -6.31
C LEU A 87 -4.18 -4.66 -6.32
N MET A 88 -3.53 -4.77 -7.47
CA MET A 88 -2.17 -4.29 -7.68
C MET A 88 -2.19 -2.77 -7.78
N LEU A 89 -1.47 -2.06 -6.91
CA LEU A 89 -1.53 -0.59 -6.88
C LEU A 89 -1.04 0.04 -8.18
N LYS A 90 -0.01 -0.53 -8.82
CA LYS A 90 0.55 0.00 -10.08
C LYS A 90 -0.48 0.04 -11.22
N ASP A 91 -1.44 -0.88 -11.21
CA ASP A 91 -2.44 -1.03 -12.27
C ASP A 91 -3.81 -0.49 -11.85
N ALA A 92 -3.93 0.01 -10.61
CA ALA A 92 -5.18 0.45 -10.03
C ALA A 92 -5.62 1.81 -10.58
N THR A 93 -6.89 1.92 -10.96
CA THR A 93 -7.56 3.21 -11.19
C THR A 93 -8.07 3.79 -9.87
N LEU A 94 -8.32 5.10 -9.85
CA LEU A 94 -8.93 5.77 -8.68
C LEU A 94 -10.29 5.14 -8.33
N GLU A 95 -11.11 4.82 -9.33
CA GLU A 95 -12.42 4.17 -9.13
C GLU A 95 -12.28 2.78 -8.51
N GLN A 96 -11.32 1.98 -8.96
CA GLN A 96 -11.05 0.66 -8.39
C GLN A 96 -10.58 0.77 -6.93
N LEU A 97 -9.73 1.75 -6.61
CA LEU A 97 -9.30 2.01 -5.24
C LEU A 97 -10.49 2.41 -4.36
N GLN A 98 -11.32 3.36 -4.81
CA GLN A 98 -12.52 3.78 -4.07
C GLN A 98 -13.45 2.59 -3.78
N LYS A 99 -13.76 1.80 -4.81
CA LYS A 99 -14.63 0.63 -4.69
C LYS A 99 -14.08 -0.39 -3.70
N LEU A 100 -12.76 -0.66 -3.74
CA LEU A 100 -12.12 -1.58 -2.81
C LEU A 100 -12.18 -1.06 -1.36
N LEU A 101 -11.92 0.23 -1.14
CA LEU A 101 -11.95 0.85 0.19
C LEU A 101 -13.37 0.92 0.77
N GLU A 102 -14.39 1.10 -0.07
CA GLU A 102 -15.80 1.08 0.35
C GLU A 102 -16.23 -0.27 0.93
N GLN A 103 -15.70 -1.36 0.39
CA GLN A 103 -15.96 -2.70 0.94
C GLN A 103 -15.48 -2.82 2.40
N GLU A 104 -14.45 -2.09 2.80
CA GLU A 104 -13.92 -2.16 4.17
C GLU A 104 -14.87 -1.56 5.21
N LYS A 105 -15.76 -0.64 4.82
CA LYS A 105 -16.71 0.02 5.73
C LYS A 105 -17.88 -0.86 6.18
N SER A 106 -18.14 -1.99 5.49
CA SER A 106 -19.30 -2.86 5.75
C SER A 106 -19.18 -3.77 6.98
#